data_AF-A0A849EFH8-F1
#
_entry.id   AF-A0A849EFH8-F1
#
_cell.length_a   1.000
_cell.length_b   1.000
_cell.length_c   1.000
_cell.angle_alpha   90.00
_cell.angle_beta   90.00
_cell.angle_gamma   90.00
#
_symmetry.space_group_name_H-M   'P 1'
#
loop_
_entity.id
_entity.type
_entity.pdbx_description
1 polymer ?
#
loop_
_entity_poly.entity_id
_entity_poly.type
_entity_poly.pdbx_seq_one_letter_code
_entity_poly.pdbx_strand_id
1 'polypeptide(L)'
;MADLKYQSQAPAGRRAQEIDEGLRSYMLGVYNYMALGVAATAIITLFVASSPALLQLASSLRWVFFIGILGMGFLAPRLIFSNSAAVAHGAFWGYCALWGVGIAPMVGHYMGVAPGMVVQAFGIAAATFGATSLFGYVTKRNLSGLATFFMIATIGIIIAMGVN
;
A
#
# COMPACT_ATOMS: atom_id res chain seq x y z
N MET A 1 28.05 -20.92 51.09
CA MET A 1 28.11 -20.63 49.64
C MET A 1 26.70 -20.26 49.20
N ALA A 2 26.34 -18.99 49.35
CA ALA A 2 25.04 -18.46 48.99
C ALA A 2 25.31 -17.35 47.97
N ASP A 3 24.99 -17.58 46.70
CA ASP A 3 24.80 -16.51 45.71
C ASP A 3 24.30 -17.08 44.37
N LEU A 4 23.02 -17.48 44.36
CA LEU A 4 22.28 -17.77 43.11
C LEU A 4 20.93 -17.03 43.06
N LYS A 5 20.72 -15.99 43.88
CA LYS A 5 19.45 -15.25 43.96
C LYS A 5 19.47 -13.87 43.28
N TYR A 6 20.52 -13.55 42.52
CA TYR A 6 20.56 -12.39 41.63
C TYR A 6 20.41 -12.80 40.16
N GLN A 7 19.42 -13.64 39.85
CA GLN A 7 18.84 -13.63 38.51
C GLN A 7 17.98 -12.37 38.41
N SER A 8 18.61 -11.33 37.87
CA SER A 8 18.03 -10.07 37.46
C SER A 8 16.77 -10.29 36.60
N GLN A 9 15.60 -10.23 37.24
CA GLN A 9 14.36 -9.89 36.56
C GLN A 9 14.58 -8.52 35.92
N ALA A 10 14.69 -8.45 34.60
CA ALA A 10 14.68 -7.18 33.90
C ALA A 10 13.43 -6.41 34.38
N PRO A 11 13.58 -5.16 34.87
CA PRO A 11 12.44 -4.41 35.39
C PRO A 11 11.38 -4.31 34.29
N ALA A 12 10.12 -4.61 34.60
CA ALA A 12 9.04 -4.72 33.61
C ALA A 12 8.93 -3.50 32.65
N GLY A 13 9.40 -2.32 33.07
CA GLY A 13 9.51 -1.12 32.23
C GLY A 13 10.53 -1.23 31.09
N ARG A 14 11.67 -1.92 31.27
CA ARG A 14 12.67 -2.15 30.20
C ARG A 14 12.10 -3.03 29.09
N ARG A 15 11.39 -4.10 29.47
CA ARG A 15 10.73 -5.01 28.52
C ARG A 15 9.58 -4.31 27.76
N ALA A 16 8.81 -3.45 28.43
CA ALA A 16 7.75 -2.67 27.78
C ALA A 16 8.32 -1.63 26.78
N GLN A 17 9.43 -0.97 27.11
CA GLN A 17 10.11 -0.04 26.22
C GLN A 17 10.75 -0.74 25.00
N GLU A 18 11.41 -1.88 25.21
CA GLU A 18 11.99 -2.69 24.12
C GLU A 18 10.92 -3.18 23.11
N ILE A 19 9.72 -3.54 23.61
CA ILE A 19 8.60 -3.94 22.76
C ILE A 19 8.06 -2.76 21.93
N ASP A 20 7.94 -1.58 22.52
CA ASP A 20 7.45 -0.37 21.83
C ASP A 20 8.43 0.06 20.71
N GLU A 21 9.74 0.04 20.99
CA GLU A 21 10.78 0.32 19.98
C GLU A 21 10.78 -0.71 18.84
N GLY A 22 10.59 -1.99 19.16
CA GLY A 22 10.44 -3.06 18.16
C GLY A 22 9.21 -2.86 17.26
N LEU A 23 8.07 -2.48 17.85
CA LEU A 23 6.84 -2.21 17.10
C LEU A 23 6.98 -0.97 16.21
N ARG A 24 7.57 0.10 16.73
CA ARG A 24 7.79 1.33 15.97
C ARG A 24 8.72 1.10 14.79
N SER A 25 9.83 0.38 14.99
CA SER A 25 10.76 0.05 13.91
C SER A 25 10.12 -0.83 12.84
N TYR A 26 9.31 -1.83 13.25
CA TYR A 26 8.52 -2.63 12.33
C TYR A 26 7.53 -1.78 11.50
N MET A 27 6.78 -0.90 12.16
CA MET A 27 5.80 -0.04 11.50
C MET A 27 6.44 0.93 10.51
N LEU A 28 7.56 1.55 10.88
CA LEU A 28 8.34 2.39 9.97
C LEU A 28 8.83 1.59 8.75
N GLY A 29 9.28 0.35 8.94
CA GLY A 29 9.63 -0.55 7.85
C GLY A 29 8.46 -0.77 6.89
N VAL A 30 7.28 -1.09 7.41
CA VAL A 30 6.06 -1.30 6.61
C VAL A 30 5.70 -0.04 5.81
N TYR A 31 5.66 1.13 6.46
CA TYR A 31 5.34 2.38 5.78
C TYR A 31 6.36 2.74 4.70
N ASN A 32 7.64 2.50 4.94
CA ASN A 32 8.69 2.72 3.93
C ASN A 32 8.48 1.82 2.71
N TYR A 33 8.19 0.53 2.90
CA TYR A 33 7.90 -0.37 1.78
C TYR A 33 6.65 0.05 1.00
N MET A 34 5.57 0.45 1.68
CA MET A 34 4.37 0.95 1.03
C MET A 34 4.66 2.20 0.19
N ALA A 35 5.37 3.18 0.77
CA ALA A 35 5.73 4.41 0.08
C ALA A 35 6.62 4.13 -1.15
N LEU A 36 7.63 3.28 -1.01
CA LEU A 36 8.51 2.91 -2.12
C LEU A 36 7.78 2.11 -3.21
N GLY A 37 6.87 1.21 -2.83
CA GLY A 37 6.03 0.46 -3.78
C GLY A 37 5.13 1.38 -4.61
N VAL A 38 4.49 2.36 -3.97
CA VAL A 38 3.70 3.38 -4.65
C VAL A 38 4.58 4.27 -5.54
N ALA A 39 5.74 4.69 -5.06
CA ALA A 39 6.68 5.49 -5.84
C ALA A 39 7.17 4.74 -7.10
N ALA A 40 7.54 3.47 -6.96
CA ALA A 40 7.94 2.62 -8.09
C ALA A 40 6.78 2.46 -9.10
N THR A 41 5.56 2.24 -8.62
CA THR A 41 4.36 2.16 -9.46
C THR A 41 4.16 3.46 -10.24
N ALA A 42 4.29 4.62 -9.58
CA ALA A 42 4.16 5.93 -10.20
C ALA A 42 5.23 6.18 -11.26
N ILE A 43 6.49 5.84 -10.99
CA ILE A 43 7.59 5.95 -11.95
C ILE A 43 7.31 5.10 -13.20
N ILE A 44 6.89 3.85 -13.03
CA ILE A 44 6.59 2.95 -14.14
C ILE A 44 5.40 3.46 -14.95
N THR A 45 4.35 3.94 -14.26
CA THR A 45 3.18 4.55 -14.89
C THR A 45 3.58 5.74 -15.77
N LEU A 46 4.37 6.66 -15.21
CA LEU A 46 4.84 7.85 -15.92
C LEU A 46 5.77 7.50 -17.09
N PHE A 47 6.63 6.51 -16.91
CA PHE A 47 7.49 6.00 -17.97
C PHE A 47 6.67 5.46 -19.14
N VAL A 48 5.67 4.60 -18.87
CA VAL A 48 4.78 4.08 -19.91
C VAL A 48 3.97 5.20 -20.55
N ALA A 49 3.46 6.15 -19.74
CA ALA A 49 2.68 7.29 -20.21
C ALA A 49 3.48 8.29 -21.05
N SER A 50 4.82 8.30 -20.95
CA SER A 50 5.68 9.21 -21.70
C SER A 50 5.79 8.88 -23.20
N SER A 51 5.40 7.67 -23.61
CA SER A 51 5.51 7.20 -24.99
C SER A 51 4.15 6.74 -25.53
N PRO A 52 3.65 7.32 -26.64
CA PRO A 52 2.41 6.87 -27.28
C PRO A 52 2.44 5.38 -27.66
N ALA A 53 3.61 4.87 -28.08
CA ALA A 53 3.78 3.46 -28.44
C ALA A 53 3.64 2.53 -27.23
N LEU A 54 4.22 2.91 -26.08
CA LEU A 54 4.10 2.12 -24.84
C LEU A 54 2.67 2.17 -24.28
N LEU A 55 2.01 3.33 -24.33
CA LEU A 55 0.61 3.47 -23.96
C LEU A 55 -0.31 2.60 -24.83
N GLN A 56 -0.08 2.60 -26.15
CA GLN A 56 -0.87 1.77 -27.07
C GLN A 56 -0.66 0.28 -26.80
N LEU A 57 0.58 -0.14 -26.54
CA LEU A 57 0.89 -1.53 -26.15
C LEU A 57 0.20 -1.90 -24.84
N ALA A 58 0.32 -1.08 -23.80
CA ALA A 58 -0.31 -1.31 -22.51
C ALA A 58 -1.84 -1.40 -22.63
N SER A 59 -2.44 -0.55 -23.47
CA SER A 59 -3.87 -0.57 -23.77
C SER A 59 -4.29 -1.82 -24.55
N SER A 60 -3.53 -2.22 -25.57
CA SER A 60 -3.79 -3.43 -26.36
C SER A 60 -3.72 -4.69 -25.52
N LEU A 61 -2.82 -4.72 -24.54
CA LEU A 61 -2.62 -5.84 -23.61
C LEU A 61 -3.37 -5.67 -22.29
N ARG A 62 -4.37 -4.77 -22.20
CA ARG A 62 -5.10 -4.47 -20.96
C ARG A 62 -5.63 -5.71 -20.24
N TRP A 63 -6.11 -6.70 -20.99
CA TRP A 63 -6.62 -7.95 -20.41
C TRP A 63 -5.51 -8.82 -19.81
N VAL A 64 -4.33 -8.84 -20.44
CA VAL A 64 -3.16 -9.55 -19.91
C VAL A 64 -2.72 -8.93 -18.59
N PHE A 65 -2.64 -7.61 -18.53
CA PHE A 65 -2.31 -6.90 -17.28
C PHE A 65 -3.39 -7.07 -16.22
N PHE A 66 -4.67 -6.99 -16.59
CA PHE A 66 -5.80 -7.19 -15.68
C PHE A 66 -5.80 -8.59 -15.07
N ILE A 67 -5.69 -9.63 -15.90
CA ILE A 67 -5.59 -11.03 -15.44
C ILE A 67 -4.33 -11.22 -14.61
N GLY A 68 -3.21 -10.62 -15.01
CA GLY A 68 -1.97 -10.66 -14.24
C GLY A 68 -2.15 -10.08 -12.84
N ILE A 69 -2.78 -8.91 -12.71
CA ILE A 69 -3.04 -8.25 -11.42
C ILE A 69 -3.91 -9.14 -10.54
N LEU A 70 -4.99 -9.68 -11.08
CA LEU A 70 -5.85 -10.61 -10.34
C LEU A 70 -5.10 -11.88 -9.94
N GLY A 71 -4.37 -12.49 -10.87
CA GLY A 71 -3.58 -13.70 -10.64
C GLY A 71 -2.53 -13.49 -9.55
N MET A 72 -1.81 -12.37 -9.59
CA MET A 72 -0.89 -11.97 -8.52
C MET A 72 -1.62 -11.68 -7.22
N GLY A 73 -2.85 -11.16 -7.23
CA GLY A 73 -3.66 -11.00 -6.01
C GLY A 73 -3.89 -12.32 -5.27
N PHE A 74 -4.09 -13.43 -5.99
CA PHE A 74 -4.25 -14.77 -5.41
C PHE A 74 -2.92 -15.48 -5.13
N LEU A 75 -1.88 -15.20 -5.93
CA LEU A 75 -0.58 -15.89 -5.85
C LEU A 75 0.38 -15.22 -4.86
N ALA A 76 0.39 -13.89 -4.79
CA ALA A 76 1.32 -13.11 -3.98
C ALA A 76 1.32 -13.49 -2.49
N PRO A 77 0.18 -13.77 -1.82
CA PRO A 77 0.21 -14.23 -0.45
C PRO A 77 1.05 -15.50 -0.28
N ARG A 78 0.90 -16.48 -1.19
CA ARG A 78 1.67 -17.73 -1.14
C ARG A 78 3.17 -17.50 -1.36
N LEU A 79 3.53 -16.56 -2.23
CA LEU A 79 4.92 -16.21 -2.53
C LEU A 79 5.56 -15.38 -1.40
N ILE A 80 4.81 -14.45 -0.81
CA ILE A 80 5.29 -13.58 0.28
C ILE A 80 5.46 -14.37 1.57
N PHE A 81 4.55 -15.30 1.88
CA PHE A 81 4.66 -16.20 3.03
C PHE A 81 5.53 -17.43 2.75
N SER A 82 6.29 -17.45 1.65
CA SER A 82 7.31 -18.46 1.43
C SER A 82 8.53 -18.21 2.35
N ASN A 83 9.32 -19.24 2.63
CA ASN A 83 10.54 -19.12 3.43
C ASN A 83 11.71 -18.42 2.70
N SER A 84 11.45 -17.69 1.60
CA SER A 84 12.47 -17.03 0.79
C SER A 84 12.20 -15.52 0.66
N ALA A 85 13.10 -14.72 1.23
CA ALA A 85 13.05 -13.26 1.13
C ALA A 85 13.13 -12.79 -0.34
N ALA A 86 13.94 -13.46 -1.16
CA ALA A 86 14.07 -13.12 -2.58
C ALA A 86 12.75 -13.31 -3.34
N VAL A 87 12.01 -14.39 -3.05
CA VAL A 87 10.70 -14.64 -3.67
C VAL A 87 9.68 -13.61 -3.20
N ALA A 88 9.65 -13.27 -1.90
CA ALA A 88 8.75 -12.26 -1.37
C ALA A 88 8.98 -10.87 -2.01
N HIS A 89 10.25 -10.44 -2.11
CA HIS A 89 10.59 -9.18 -2.77
C HIS A 89 10.30 -9.20 -4.27
N GLY A 90 10.59 -10.31 -4.96
CA GLY A 90 10.25 -10.46 -6.37
C GLY A 90 8.73 -10.36 -6.61
N ALA A 91 7.93 -10.99 -5.76
CA ALA A 91 6.46 -10.91 -5.85
C ALA A 91 5.97 -9.48 -5.59
N PHE A 92 6.50 -8.81 -4.56
CA PHE A 92 6.12 -7.44 -4.21
C PHE A 92 6.45 -6.45 -5.32
N TRP A 93 7.71 -6.39 -5.76
CA TRP A 93 8.15 -5.44 -6.79
C TRP A 93 7.57 -5.77 -8.17
N GLY A 94 7.42 -7.06 -8.48
CA GLY A 94 6.72 -7.50 -9.68
C GLY A 94 5.26 -7.04 -9.69
N TYR A 95 4.58 -7.11 -8.54
CA TYR A 95 3.21 -6.61 -8.39
C TYR A 95 3.12 -5.08 -8.54
N CYS A 96 4.05 -4.32 -7.97
CA CYS A 96 4.15 -2.88 -8.17
C CYS A 96 4.35 -2.53 -9.66
N ALA A 97 5.25 -3.25 -10.35
CA ALA A 97 5.48 -3.03 -11.78
C ALA A 97 4.25 -3.35 -12.62
N LEU A 98 3.55 -4.44 -12.29
CA LEU A 98 2.36 -4.87 -13.00
C LEU A 98 1.21 -3.86 -12.86
N TRP A 99 1.01 -3.32 -11.65
CA TRP A 99 0.09 -2.21 -11.45
C TRP A 99 0.51 -0.95 -12.22
N GLY A 100 1.80 -0.61 -12.22
CA GLY A 100 2.31 0.58 -12.90
C GLY A 100 2.03 0.56 -14.40
N VAL A 101 2.26 -0.57 -15.06
CA VAL A 101 1.94 -0.71 -16.49
C VAL A 101 0.42 -0.81 -16.71
N GLY A 102 -0.29 -1.54 -15.85
CA GLY A 102 -1.73 -1.79 -15.99
C GLY A 102 -2.59 -0.54 -15.91
N ILE A 103 -2.24 0.43 -15.07
CA ILE A 103 -3.00 1.70 -14.92
C ILE A 103 -2.52 2.81 -15.85
N ALA A 104 -1.38 2.66 -16.52
CA ALA A 104 -0.80 3.71 -17.36
C ALA A 104 -1.74 4.24 -18.45
N PRO A 105 -2.54 3.41 -19.16
CA PRO A 105 -3.51 3.93 -20.14
C PRO A 105 -4.56 4.86 -19.52
N MET A 106 -5.06 4.53 -18.33
CA MET A 106 -6.01 5.35 -17.60
C MET A 106 -5.37 6.68 -17.16
N VAL A 107 -4.17 6.61 -16.59
CA VAL A 107 -3.43 7.80 -16.14
C VAL A 107 -3.09 8.71 -17.33
N GLY A 108 -2.60 8.14 -18.43
CA GLY A 108 -2.29 8.87 -19.66
C GLY A 108 -3.51 9.59 -20.23
N HIS A 109 -4.70 8.98 -20.18
CA HIS A 109 -5.94 9.63 -20.57
C HIS A 109 -6.22 10.90 -19.74
N TYR A 110 -6.19 10.80 -18.40
CA TYR A 110 -6.47 11.96 -17.53
C TYR A 110 -5.39 13.05 -17.59
N MET A 111 -4.12 12.69 -17.85
CA MET A 111 -3.07 13.68 -18.13
C MET A 111 -3.36 14.47 -19.42
N GLY A 112 -3.97 13.83 -20.42
CA GLY A 112 -4.41 14.49 -21.65
C GLY A 112 -5.63 15.40 -21.47
N VAL A 113 -6.50 15.09 -20.49
CA VAL A 113 -7.65 15.95 -20.14
C VAL A 113 -7.18 17.24 -19.44
N ALA A 114 -6.32 17.11 -18.44
CA ALA A 114 -5.74 18.24 -17.73
C ALA A 114 -4.35 17.88 -17.14
N PRO A 115 -3.26 18.55 -17.55
CA PRO A 115 -1.90 18.16 -17.19
C PRO A 115 -1.62 18.07 -15.68
N GLY A 116 -2.28 18.91 -14.87
CA GLY A 116 -2.12 18.93 -13.42
C GLY A 116 -3.03 17.96 -12.64
N MET A 117 -4.02 17.35 -13.28
CA MET A 117 -5.09 16.61 -12.60
C MET A 117 -4.57 15.40 -11.84
N VAL A 118 -3.66 14.63 -12.46
CA VAL A 118 -3.10 13.42 -11.84
C VAL A 118 -2.23 13.78 -10.65
N VAL A 119 -1.39 14.81 -10.77
CA VAL A 119 -0.52 15.27 -9.67
C VAL A 119 -1.36 15.80 -8.51
N GLN A 120 -2.41 16.56 -8.80
CA GLN A 120 -3.33 17.07 -7.79
C GLN A 120 -4.07 15.92 -7.08
N ALA A 121 -4.64 14.97 -7.83
CA ALA A 121 -5.35 13.83 -7.26
C ALA A 121 -4.42 12.96 -6.38
N PHE A 122 -3.20 12.70 -6.85
CA PHE A 122 -2.20 11.97 -6.08
C PHE A 122 -1.79 12.73 -4.81
N GLY A 123 -1.54 14.04 -4.91
CA GLY A 123 -1.18 14.88 -3.78
C GLY A 123 -2.29 14.93 -2.72
N ILE A 124 -3.55 15.05 -3.13
CA ILE A 124 -4.70 14.98 -2.24
C ILE A 124 -4.76 13.60 -1.56
N ALA A 125 -4.67 12.51 -2.32
CA ALA A 125 -4.70 11.16 -1.77
C ALA A 125 -3.56 10.90 -0.76
N ALA A 126 -2.33 11.34 -1.08
CA ALA A 126 -1.17 11.22 -0.20
C ALA A 126 -1.35 12.02 1.09
N ALA A 127 -1.84 13.26 1.00
CA ALA A 127 -2.12 14.10 2.16
C ALA A 127 -3.23 13.50 3.04
N THR A 128 -4.32 13.01 2.44
CA THR A 128 -5.41 12.34 3.17
C THR A 128 -4.92 11.08 3.86
N PHE A 129 -4.15 10.23 3.17
CA PHE A 129 -3.56 9.03 3.76
C PHE A 129 -2.64 9.38 4.92
N GLY A 130 -1.75 10.35 4.75
CA GLY A 130 -0.83 10.79 5.81
C GLY A 130 -1.56 11.34 7.03
N ALA A 131 -2.56 12.21 6.81
CA ALA A 131 -3.35 12.80 7.88
C ALA A 131 -4.17 11.74 8.64
N THR A 132 -4.83 10.82 7.94
CA THR A 132 -5.63 9.76 8.55
C THR A 132 -4.77 8.70 9.24
N SER A 133 -3.60 8.36 8.69
CA SER A 133 -2.64 7.45 9.32
C SER A 133 -2.10 8.03 10.62
N LEU A 134 -1.74 9.33 10.62
CA LEU A 134 -1.32 10.02 11.82
C LEU A 134 -2.45 10.07 12.85
N PHE A 135 -3.67 10.41 12.43
CA PHE A 135 -4.84 10.42 13.32
C PHE A 135 -5.09 9.05 13.95
N GLY A 136 -5.02 7.97 13.17
CA GLY A 136 -5.18 6.59 13.67
C GLY A 136 -4.09 6.18 14.66
N TYR A 137 -2.86 6.69 14.50
CA TYR A 137 -1.75 6.40 15.41
C TYR A 137 -1.83 7.18 16.73
N VAL A 138 -2.23 8.46 16.69
CA VAL A 138 -2.22 9.32 17.89
C VAL A 138 -3.51 9.24 18.71
N THR A 139 -4.62 8.83 18.10
CA THR A 139 -5.92 8.81 18.78
C THR A 139 -5.99 7.67 19.80
N LYS A 140 -6.47 7.99 21.00
CA LYS A 140 -6.74 7.00 22.07
C LYS A 140 -8.18 6.50 22.06
N ARG A 141 -9.02 7.05 21.18
CA ARG A 141 -10.44 6.65 21.07
C ARG A 141 -10.53 5.31 20.35
N ASN A 142 -11.45 4.47 20.84
CA ASN A 142 -11.83 3.26 20.11
C ASN A 142 -12.61 3.66 18.84
N LEU A 143 -12.04 3.37 17.67
CA LEU A 143 -12.63 3.67 16.36
C LEU A 143 -13.56 2.58 15.84
N SER A 144 -13.83 1.51 16.59
CA SER A 144 -14.66 0.40 16.13
C SER A 144 -16.06 0.82 15.68
N GLY A 145 -16.63 1.90 16.26
CA GLY A 145 -17.92 2.45 15.83
C GLY A 145 -17.90 3.05 14.42
N LEU A 146 -16.74 3.55 13.97
CA LEU A 146 -16.56 4.11 12.63
C LEU A 146 -16.58 3.02 11.56
N ALA A 147 -16.21 1.78 11.90
CA ALA A 147 -16.26 0.66 10.96
C ALA A 147 -17.69 0.39 10.46
N THR A 148 -18.69 0.39 11.36
CA THR A 148 -20.10 0.22 10.98
C THR A 148 -20.58 1.34 10.07
N PHE A 149 -20.19 2.58 10.36
CA PHE A 149 -20.51 3.73 9.50
C PHE A 149 -19.91 3.56 8.10
N PHE A 150 -18.63 3.22 7.99
CA PHE A 150 -18.00 3.02 6.69
C PHE A 150 -18.59 1.84 5.91
N MET A 151 -19.02 0.77 6.58
CA MET A 151 -19.73 -0.34 5.90
C MET A 151 -21.03 0.13 5.24
N ILE A 152 -21.84 0.92 5.94
CA ILE A 152 -23.08 1.48 5.39
C ILE A 152 -22.77 2.50 4.28
N ALA A 153 -21.75 3.35 4.49
CA ALA A 153 -21.33 4.33 3.49
C ALA A 153 -20.82 3.68 2.20
N THR A 154 -20.02 2.61 2.28
CA THR A 154 -19.53 1.86 1.11
C THR A 154 -20.68 1.26 0.31
N ILE A 155 -21.69 0.69 0.98
CA ILE A 155 -22.89 0.19 0.29
C ILE A 155 -23.60 1.34 -0.44
N GLY A 156 -23.76 2.49 0.22
CA GLY A 156 -24.34 3.69 -0.40
C GLY A 156 -23.58 4.14 -1.65
N ILE A 157 -22.24 4.14 -1.62
CA ILE A 157 -21.40 4.47 -2.78
C ILE A 157 -21.60 3.45 -3.91
N ILE A 158 -21.63 2.15 -3.61
CA ILE A 158 -21.83 1.11 -4.63
C ILE A 158 -23.19 1.27 -5.31
N ILE A 159 -24.24 1.56 -4.55
CA ILE A 159 -25.57 1.82 -5.11
C ILE A 159 -25.55 3.08 -5.99
N ALA A 160 -24.92 4.16 -5.51
CA ALA A 160 -24.80 5.40 -6.28
C ALA A 160 -24.04 5.17 -7.60
N MET A 161 -22.98 4.37 -7.61
CA MET A 161 -22.24 3.97 -8.81
C MET A 161 -23.07 3.11 -9.79
N GLY A 162 -24.07 2.37 -9.31
CA GLY A 162 -24.96 1.59 -10.17
C GLY A 162 -26.06 2.42 -10.83
N VAL A 163 -26.40 3.57 -10.24
CA VAL A 163 -27.44 4.48 -10.77
C VAL A 163 -26.88 5.53 -11.71
N ASN A 164 -25.61 5.91 -11.54
CA ASN A 164 -24.90 6.91 -12.35
C ASN A 164 -24.08 6.30 -13.48
#